data_AF-A0A0R1PWF4-F1
#
_entry.id   AF-A0A0R1PWF4-F1
#
_cell.length_a   1.000
_cell.length_b   1.000
_cell.length_c   1.000
_cell.angle_alpha   90.00
_cell.angle_beta   90.00
_cell.angle_gamma   90.00
#
_symmetry.space_group_name_H-M   'P 1'
#
loop_
_entity.id
_entity.type
_entity.pdbx_description
1 polymer ?
#
loop_
_entity_poly.entity_id
_entity_poly.type
_entity_poly.pdbx_seq_one_letter_code
_entity_poly.pdbx_strand_id
1 'polypeptide(L)'
;MRPLIWLILFTVILQVFFSRGGTVYWQFGPLSLTSSGVINGSYVFCRFVLIIFMSTLLTLTTAPLEIADALESLMSPLKKIKVPVYEISLMLSIALRFVPTLMDETEKIMNAQRSRGVNFGEGSIMQQIKAVVPLLIPLFVSSFNRAEDLATAMEARGYRGGEGRTKYRVHFWRLKDTLACVAFVFLTTILLYLRNW
;
A
#
# COMPACT_ATOMS: atom_id res chain seq x y z
N MET A 1 7.70 -0.91 10.39
CA MET A 1 9.11 -1.38 10.48
C MET A 1 9.33 -2.38 11.62
N ARG A 2 9.02 -2.03 12.88
CA ARG A 2 9.23 -2.91 14.07
C ARG A 2 8.66 -4.35 13.95
N PRO A 3 7.43 -4.58 13.46
CA PRO A 3 6.92 -5.95 13.33
C PRO A 3 7.62 -6.77 12.24
N LEU A 4 8.14 -6.09 11.20
CA LEU A 4 8.79 -6.76 10.08
C LEU A 4 10.19 -7.26 10.45
N ILE A 5 10.92 -6.53 11.31
CA ILE A 5 12.24 -6.96 11.81
C ILE A 5 12.15 -8.31 12.51
N TRP A 6 11.12 -8.51 13.34
CA TRP A 6 10.92 -9.78 14.03
C TRP A 6 10.65 -10.93 13.06
N LEU A 7 9.81 -10.70 12.04
CA LEU A 7 9.55 -11.68 10.98
C LEU A 7 10.82 -12.00 10.17
N ILE A 8 11.63 -11.01 9.83
CA ILE A 8 12.90 -11.22 9.10
C ILE A 8 13.87 -12.05 9.94
N LEU A 9 14.07 -11.68 11.20
CA LEU A 9 14.96 -12.44 12.09
C LEU A 9 14.48 -13.87 12.24
N PHE A 10 13.19 -14.07 12.47
CA PHE A 10 12.58 -15.39 12.58
C PHE A 10 12.80 -16.24 11.31
N THR A 11 12.51 -15.67 10.13
CA THR A 11 12.66 -16.38 8.86
C THR A 11 14.12 -16.69 8.53
N VAL A 12 15.05 -15.76 8.76
CA VAL A 12 16.49 -15.99 8.55
C VAL A 12 17.02 -17.05 9.50
N ILE A 13 16.65 -17.01 10.79
CA ILE A 13 17.02 -18.05 11.77
C ILE A 13 16.53 -19.41 11.31
N LEU A 14 15.26 -19.53 10.91
CA LEU A 14 14.73 -20.79 10.39
C LEU A 14 15.53 -21.26 9.17
N GLN A 15 15.87 -20.36 8.26
CA GLN A 15 16.59 -20.71 7.04
C GLN A 15 18.03 -21.17 7.32
N VAL A 16 18.69 -20.55 8.30
CA VAL A 16 20.04 -20.92 8.72
C VAL A 16 20.08 -22.29 9.39
N PHE A 17 19.08 -22.63 10.21
CA PHE A 17 19.07 -23.86 10.99
C PHE A 17 18.35 -25.05 10.33
N PHE A 18 17.35 -24.80 9.47
CA PHE A 18 16.53 -25.85 8.84
C PHE A 18 16.84 -26.07 7.35
N SER A 19 17.62 -25.21 6.70
CA SER A 19 18.08 -25.48 5.34
C SER A 19 19.23 -26.50 5.37
N ARG A 20 19.00 -27.65 4.73
CA ARG A 20 19.97 -28.75 4.64
C ARG A 20 20.68 -28.69 3.29
N GLY A 21 22.02 -28.73 3.31
CA GLY A 21 22.86 -28.80 2.13
C GLY A 21 24.27 -28.24 2.35
N GLY A 22 25.26 -28.79 1.65
CA GLY A 22 26.66 -28.33 1.75
C GLY A 22 27.40 -28.86 2.99
N THR A 23 28.52 -28.21 3.31
CA THR A 23 29.36 -28.51 4.48
C THR A 23 28.65 -28.16 5.78
N VAL A 24 28.66 -29.09 6.74
CA VAL A 24 28.06 -28.92 8.07
C VAL A 24 29.13 -28.37 9.02
N TYR A 25 28.92 -27.15 9.52
CA TYR A 25 29.84 -26.52 10.48
C TYR A 25 29.53 -26.95 11.92
N TRP A 26 28.25 -27.11 12.24
CA TRP A 26 27.80 -27.49 13.57
C TRP A 26 26.46 -28.23 13.48
N GLN A 27 26.32 -29.30 14.24
CA GLN A 27 25.07 -30.06 14.30
C GLN A 27 24.74 -30.36 15.76
N PHE A 28 23.55 -29.94 16.19
CA PHE A 28 23.00 -30.28 17.49
C PHE A 28 21.52 -30.66 17.32
N GLY A 29 21.25 -31.97 17.26
CA GLY A 29 19.89 -32.50 17.05
C GLY A 29 19.31 -32.11 15.67
N PRO A 30 18.06 -31.61 15.58
CA PRO A 30 17.46 -31.17 14.32
C PRO A 30 18.03 -29.85 13.79
N LEU A 31 18.81 -29.14 14.61
CA LEU A 31 19.46 -27.87 14.25
C LEU A 31 20.84 -28.19 13.65
N SER A 32 20.99 -27.92 12.35
CA SER A 32 22.27 -28.06 11.65
C SER A 32 22.64 -26.73 11.00
N LEU A 33 23.78 -26.18 11.38
CA LEU A 33 24.36 -25.02 10.73
C LEU A 33 25.12 -25.49 9.49
N THR A 34 24.51 -25.28 8.33
CA THR A 34 25.07 -25.67 7.03
C THR A 34 25.52 -24.45 6.25
N SER A 35 26.54 -24.60 5.39
CA SER A 35 26.96 -23.51 4.48
C SER A 35 25.82 -23.02 3.60
N SER A 36 25.01 -23.94 3.06
CA SER A 36 23.83 -23.56 2.27
C SER A 36 22.78 -22.82 3.10
N GLY A 37 22.59 -23.15 4.38
CA GLY A 37 21.67 -22.44 5.26
C GLY A 37 22.09 -21.00 5.53
N VAL A 38 23.38 -20.76 5.75
CA VAL A 38 23.92 -19.39 5.90
C VAL A 38 23.74 -18.57 4.62
N ILE A 39 24.02 -19.16 3.45
CA ILE A 39 23.85 -18.50 2.15
C ILE A 39 22.38 -18.20 1.85
N ASN A 40 21.48 -19.16 2.07
CA ASN A 40 20.04 -18.95 1.86
C ASN A 40 19.46 -17.93 2.85
N GLY A 41 19.91 -17.97 4.12
CA GLY A 41 19.53 -16.99 5.12
C GLY A 41 19.97 -15.57 4.74
N SER A 42 21.20 -15.41 4.23
CA SER A 42 21.68 -14.10 3.76
C SER A 42 20.91 -13.60 2.53
N TYR A 43 20.57 -14.48 1.58
CA TYR A 43 19.72 -14.10 0.43
C TYR A 43 18.34 -13.62 0.85
N VAL A 44 17.69 -14.32 1.79
CA VAL A 44 16.37 -13.92 2.28
C VAL A 44 16.44 -12.62 3.07
N PHE A 45 17.47 -12.44 3.90
CA PHE A 45 17.73 -11.17 4.57
C PHE A 45 17.86 -10.01 3.57
N CYS A 46 18.77 -10.13 2.60
CA CYS A 46 18.98 -9.11 1.56
C CYS A 46 17.70 -8.84 0.77
N ARG A 47 16.92 -9.87 0.42
CA ARG A 47 15.66 -9.73 -0.29
C ARG A 47 14.65 -8.88 0.48
N PHE A 48 14.46 -9.16 1.78
CA PHE A 48 13.55 -8.36 2.60
C PHE A 48 14.03 -6.92 2.73
N VAL A 49 15.33 -6.71 2.99
CA VAL A 49 15.90 -5.35 3.07
C VAL A 49 15.64 -4.58 1.78
N LEU A 50 15.87 -5.20 0.61
CA LEU A 50 15.62 -4.57 -0.69
C LEU A 50 14.14 -4.23 -0.92
N ILE A 51 13.22 -5.15 -0.61
CA ILE A 51 11.77 -4.93 -0.74
C ILE A 51 11.33 -3.75 0.14
N ILE A 52 11.75 -3.76 1.41
CA ILE A 52 11.41 -2.70 2.37
C ILE A 52 11.96 -1.37 1.90
N PHE A 53 13.24 -1.34 1.53
CA PHE A 53 13.91 -0.12 1.09
C PHE A 53 13.21 0.49 -0.12
N MET A 54 12.95 -0.31 -1.16
CA MET A 54 12.25 0.15 -2.37
C MET A 54 10.82 0.60 -2.07
N SER A 55 10.08 -0.14 -1.24
CA SER A 55 8.72 0.26 -0.83
C SER A 55 8.72 1.58 -0.06
N THR A 56 9.66 1.77 0.88
CA THR A 56 9.77 3.02 1.63
C THR A 56 10.18 4.19 0.76
N LEU A 57 11.08 3.98 -0.20
CA LEU A 57 11.50 5.02 -1.15
C LEU A 57 10.29 5.48 -1.97
N LEU A 58 9.52 4.55 -2.53
CA LEU A 58 8.30 4.87 -3.29
C LEU A 58 7.31 5.67 -2.44
N THR A 59 7.00 5.20 -1.23
CA THR A 59 6.03 5.84 -0.33
C THR A 59 6.47 7.24 0.13
N LEU A 60 7.78 7.47 0.33
CA LEU A 60 8.30 8.75 0.82
C LEU A 60 8.49 9.78 -0.29
N THR A 61 8.74 9.34 -1.53
CA THR A 61 9.08 10.24 -2.64
C THR A 61 7.89 10.60 -3.52
N THR A 62 6.78 9.86 -3.43
CA THR A 62 5.62 10.01 -4.32
C THR A 62 4.36 10.34 -3.53
N ALA A 63 3.61 11.37 -3.95
CA ALA A 63 2.37 11.72 -3.28
C ALA A 63 1.26 10.68 -3.59
N PRO A 64 0.37 10.35 -2.63
CA PRO A 64 -0.69 9.35 -2.84
C PRO A 64 -1.59 9.63 -4.05
N LEU A 65 -1.85 10.90 -4.35
CA LEU A 65 -2.65 11.31 -5.50
C LEU A 65 -1.93 11.03 -6.83
N GLU A 66 -0.59 11.15 -6.88
CA GLU A 66 0.20 10.80 -8.06
C GLU A 66 0.23 9.28 -8.27
N ILE A 67 0.19 8.49 -7.19
CA ILE A 67 0.06 7.02 -7.28
C ILE A 67 -1.29 6.64 -7.91
N ALA A 68 -2.37 7.35 -7.57
CA ALA A 68 -3.68 7.13 -8.19
C ALA A 68 -3.70 7.49 -9.68
N ASP A 69 -3.11 8.63 -10.05
CA ASP A 69 -2.95 9.03 -11.46
C ASP A 69 -2.12 8.00 -12.25
N ALA A 70 -1.05 7.48 -11.65
CA ALA A 70 -0.24 6.41 -12.23
C ALA A 70 -1.03 5.11 -12.38
N LEU A 71 -1.86 4.76 -11.39
CA LEU A 71 -2.70 3.56 -11.46
C LEU A 71 -3.71 3.65 -12.61
N GLU A 72 -4.30 4.82 -12.87
CA GLU A 72 -5.17 5.01 -14.04
C GLU A 72 -4.42 4.73 -15.35
N SER A 73 -3.19 5.23 -15.48
CA SER A 73 -2.33 4.99 -16.64
C SER A 73 -2.02 3.50 -16.80
N LEU A 74 -1.66 2.82 -15.70
CA LEU A 74 -1.39 1.37 -15.68
C LEU A 74 -2.62 0.52 -15.97
N MET A 75 -3.81 1.01 -15.60
CA MET A 75 -5.08 0.35 -15.88
C MET A 75 -5.61 0.64 -17.29
N SER A 76 -5.08 1.65 -18.00
CA SER A 76 -5.51 1.99 -19.37
C SER A 76 -5.61 0.82 -20.36
N PRO A 77 -4.72 -0.21 -20.39
CA PRO A 77 -4.91 -1.38 -21.26
C PRO A 77 -6.17 -2.18 -20.96
N LEU A 78 -6.66 -2.18 -19.71
CA LEU A 78 -7.89 -2.89 -19.33
C LEU A 78 -9.15 -2.23 -19.95
N LYS A 79 -9.06 -1.00 -20.46
CA LYS A 79 -10.15 -0.38 -21.26
C LYS A 79 -10.53 -1.25 -22.46
N LYS A 80 -9.58 -2.00 -23.04
CA LYS A 80 -9.84 -2.93 -24.15
C LYS A 80 -10.78 -4.08 -23.76
N ILE A 81 -10.79 -4.45 -22.48
CA ILE A 81 -11.64 -5.50 -21.90
C ILE A 81 -12.93 -4.87 -21.30
N LYS A 82 -13.27 -3.63 -21.70
CA LYS A 82 -14.46 -2.89 -21.24
C LYS A 82 -14.48 -2.61 -19.73
N VAL A 83 -13.32 -2.54 -19.09
CA VAL A 83 -13.22 -2.10 -17.69
C VAL A 83 -13.39 -0.58 -17.61
N PRO A 84 -14.23 -0.04 -16.71
CA PRO A 84 -14.48 1.39 -16.53
C PRO A 84 -13.32 2.07 -15.77
N VAL A 85 -12.16 2.18 -16.43
CA VAL A 85 -10.92 2.67 -15.81
C VAL A 85 -11.02 4.12 -15.33
N TYR A 86 -11.77 4.95 -16.07
CA TYR A 86 -11.92 6.35 -15.70
C TYR A 86 -12.78 6.52 -14.43
N GLU A 87 -13.88 5.77 -14.31
CA GLU A 87 -14.75 5.75 -13.15
C GLU A 87 -14.00 5.23 -11.92
N ILE A 88 -13.18 4.19 -12.09
CA ILE A 88 -12.33 3.67 -11.01
C ILE A 88 -11.31 4.73 -10.56
N SER A 89 -10.65 5.41 -11.50
CA SER A 89 -9.70 6.49 -11.19
C SER A 89 -10.38 7.65 -10.46
N LEU A 90 -11.58 8.03 -10.89
CA LEU A 90 -12.37 9.06 -10.22
C LEU A 90 -12.73 8.64 -8.79
N MET A 91 -13.26 7.43 -8.60
CA MET A 91 -13.61 6.93 -7.27
C MET A 91 -12.40 6.90 -6.34
N LEU A 92 -11.24 6.43 -6.84
CA LEU A 92 -10.00 6.43 -6.07
C LEU A 92 -9.54 7.85 -5.73
N SER A 93 -9.59 8.78 -6.67
CA SER A 93 -9.21 10.18 -6.46
C SER A 93 -10.09 10.87 -5.41
N ILE A 94 -11.41 10.60 -5.44
CA ILE A 94 -12.36 11.08 -4.44
C ILE A 94 -12.07 10.46 -3.08
N ALA A 95 -11.87 9.14 -3.03
CA ALA A 95 -11.57 8.42 -1.79
C ALA A 95 -10.30 8.96 -1.13
N LEU A 96 -9.18 9.06 -1.87
CA LEU A 96 -7.91 9.57 -1.36
C LEU A 96 -8.02 11.02 -0.86
N ARG A 97 -8.83 11.85 -1.52
CA ARG A 97 -9.09 13.23 -1.07
C ARG A 97 -9.90 13.28 0.22
N PHE A 98 -10.87 12.37 0.39
CA PHE A 98 -11.72 12.35 1.58
C PHE A 98 -11.14 11.58 2.76
N VAL A 99 -10.13 10.72 2.56
CA VAL A 99 -9.49 10.01 3.69
C VAL A 99 -9.03 10.97 4.78
N PRO A 100 -8.26 12.05 4.51
CA PRO A 100 -7.87 13.00 5.55
C PRO A 100 -9.07 13.64 6.27
N THR A 101 -10.08 14.08 5.50
CA THR A 101 -11.28 14.71 6.08
C THR A 101 -12.08 13.75 6.96
N LEU A 102 -12.20 12.48 6.55
CA LEU A 102 -12.85 11.44 7.35
C LEU A 102 -12.06 11.11 8.61
N MET A 103 -10.73 11.16 8.57
CA MET A 103 -9.88 10.99 9.75
C MET A 103 -10.11 12.13 10.76
N ASP A 104 -10.09 13.38 10.30
CA ASP A 104 -10.34 14.55 11.15
C ASP A 104 -11.75 14.50 11.78
N GLU A 105 -12.73 14.08 11.00
CA GLU A 105 -14.11 13.93 11.45
C GLU A 105 -14.27 12.79 12.45
N THR A 106 -13.62 11.66 12.21
CA THR A 106 -13.55 10.54 13.15
C THR A 106 -12.97 11.00 14.48
N GLU A 107 -11.89 11.79 14.46
CA GLU A 107 -11.28 12.33 15.68
C GLU A 107 -12.23 13.27 16.44
N LYS A 108 -12.92 14.16 15.72
CA LYS A 108 -13.94 15.06 16.32
C LYS A 108 -15.08 14.28 16.97
N ILE A 109 -15.63 13.28 16.26
CA ILE A 109 -16.72 12.44 16.79
C ILE A 109 -16.22 11.65 17.99
N MET A 110 -15.02 11.06 17.91
CA MET A 110 -14.42 10.30 19.01
C MET A 110 -14.25 11.18 20.26
N ASN A 111 -13.74 12.41 20.12
CA ASN A 111 -13.59 13.33 21.25
C ASN A 111 -14.94 13.77 21.81
N ALA A 112 -15.94 14.03 20.98
CA ALA A 112 -17.30 14.35 21.43
C ALA A 112 -17.95 13.18 22.21
N GLN A 113 -17.74 11.94 21.76
CA GLN A 113 -18.26 10.75 22.46
C GLN A 113 -17.50 10.48 23.77
N ARG A 114 -16.19 10.75 23.83
CA ARG A 114 -15.42 10.74 25.09
C ARG A 114 -15.98 11.72 26.11
N SER A 115 -16.30 12.96 25.69
CA SER A 115 -16.95 13.94 26.56
C SER A 115 -18.34 13.51 27.03
N ARG A 116 -19.01 12.61 26.30
CA ARG A 116 -20.30 11.99 26.69
C ARG A 116 -20.13 10.71 27.52
N GLY A 117 -18.92 10.36 27.93
CA GLY A 117 -18.63 9.23 28.81
C GLY A 117 -18.34 7.90 28.11
N VAL A 118 -18.10 7.90 26.78
CA VAL A 118 -17.70 6.69 26.06
C VAL A 118 -16.19 6.47 26.21
N ASN A 119 -15.80 5.39 26.89
CA ASN A 119 -14.40 4.99 27.00
C ASN A 119 -14.01 4.09 25.83
N PHE A 120 -13.18 4.62 24.92
CA PHE A 120 -12.62 3.87 23.81
C PHE A 120 -11.34 3.15 24.23
N GLY A 121 -11.22 1.86 23.92
CA GLY A 121 -9.99 1.08 24.15
C GLY A 121 -9.90 0.41 25.53
N GLU A 122 -10.88 0.62 26.41
CA GLU A 122 -10.96 -0.03 27.72
C GLU A 122 -12.08 -1.08 27.77
N GLY A 123 -11.93 -2.08 28.63
CA GLY A 123 -12.95 -3.11 28.88
C GLY A 123 -12.85 -4.37 28.02
N SER A 124 -13.89 -5.19 28.07
CA SER A 124 -13.99 -6.44 27.29
C SER A 124 -14.20 -6.16 25.80
N ILE A 125 -13.85 -7.13 24.95
CA ILE A 125 -14.04 -7.04 23.48
C ILE A 125 -15.49 -6.65 23.13
N MET A 126 -16.47 -7.18 23.86
CA MET A 126 -17.89 -6.85 23.67
C MET A 126 -18.20 -5.38 24.00
N GLN A 127 -17.57 -4.81 25.02
CA GLN A 127 -17.72 -3.39 25.37
C GLN A 127 -17.07 -2.49 24.32
N GLN A 128 -15.89 -2.88 23.79
CA GLN A 128 -15.23 -2.15 22.72
C GLN A 128 -16.07 -2.12 21.44
N ILE A 129 -16.69 -3.24 21.06
CA ILE A 129 -17.59 -3.28 19.89
C ILE A 129 -18.78 -2.33 20.08
N LYS A 130 -19.40 -2.33 21.27
CA LYS A 130 -20.50 -1.40 21.59
C LYS A 130 -20.06 0.06 21.55
N ALA A 131 -18.83 0.37 21.97
CA ALA A 131 -18.27 1.72 21.93
C ALA A 131 -18.03 2.24 20.50
N VAL A 132 -17.87 1.36 19.51
CA VAL A 132 -17.67 1.75 18.10
C VAL A 132 -18.97 2.18 17.42
N VAL A 133 -20.13 1.67 17.84
CA VAL A 133 -21.43 1.99 17.20
C VAL A 133 -21.76 3.49 17.22
N PRO A 134 -21.62 4.22 18.34
CA PRO A 134 -21.82 5.68 18.40
C PRO A 134 -20.86 6.51 17.53
N LEU A 135 -19.74 5.92 17.09
CA LEU A 135 -18.80 6.53 16.15
C LEU A 135 -19.23 6.27 14.70
N LEU A 136 -19.60 5.02 14.38
CA LEU A 136 -19.95 4.61 13.03
C LEU A 136 -21.18 5.32 12.50
N ILE A 137 -22.28 5.38 13.27
CA ILE A 137 -23.54 5.94 12.78
C ILE A 137 -23.39 7.40 12.32
N PRO A 138 -22.83 8.33 13.13
CA PRO A 138 -22.62 9.71 12.68
C PRO A 138 -21.66 9.82 11.48
N LEU A 139 -20.60 9.00 11.45
CA LEU A 139 -19.63 9.00 10.35
C LEU A 139 -20.28 8.56 9.04
N PHE A 140 -21.15 7.55 9.07
CA PHE A 140 -21.93 7.11 7.91
C PHE A 140 -22.86 8.21 7.42
N VAL A 141 -23.67 8.79 8.30
CA VAL A 141 -24.61 9.86 7.92
C VAL A 141 -23.86 11.04 7.29
N SER A 142 -22.76 11.48 7.89
CA SER A 142 -21.94 12.56 7.33
C SER A 142 -21.33 12.18 5.97
N SER A 143 -20.84 10.95 5.82
CA SER A 143 -20.29 10.46 4.56
C SER A 143 -21.34 10.41 3.45
N PHE A 144 -22.58 10.03 3.76
CA PHE A 144 -23.70 10.05 2.82
C PHE A 144 -24.07 11.47 2.40
N ASN A 145 -24.22 12.39 3.34
CA ASN A 145 -24.49 13.80 3.04
C ASN A 145 -23.38 14.39 2.15
N ARG A 146 -22.12 14.10 2.47
CA ARG A 146 -20.98 14.57 1.66
C ARG A 146 -20.95 13.96 0.26
N ALA A 147 -21.41 12.71 0.10
CA ALA A 147 -21.54 12.10 -1.21
C ALA A 147 -22.65 12.77 -2.04
N GLU A 148 -23.79 13.08 -1.43
CA GLU A 148 -24.92 13.79 -2.06
C GLU A 148 -24.54 15.22 -2.46
N ASP A 149 -23.90 15.96 -1.55
CA ASP A 149 -23.38 17.31 -1.81
C ASP A 149 -22.36 17.31 -2.95
N LEU A 150 -21.44 16.33 -2.95
CA LEU A 150 -20.45 16.20 -4.02
C LEU A 150 -21.11 15.85 -5.36
N ALA A 151 -22.05 14.92 -5.37
CA ALA A 151 -22.77 14.53 -6.59
C ALA A 151 -23.53 15.73 -7.19
N THR A 152 -24.31 16.42 -6.36
CA THR A 152 -25.06 17.62 -6.75
C THR A 152 -24.12 18.72 -7.28
N ALA A 153 -22.99 18.95 -6.59
CA ALA A 153 -22.00 19.93 -7.03
C ALA A 153 -21.30 19.52 -8.34
N MET A 154 -21.10 18.22 -8.57
CA MET A 154 -20.53 17.71 -9.82
C MET A 154 -21.50 17.91 -10.98
N GLU A 155 -22.78 17.58 -10.81
CA GLU A 155 -23.82 17.79 -11.82
C GLU A 155 -24.00 19.27 -12.15
N ALA A 156 -24.03 20.14 -11.14
CA ALA A 156 -24.12 21.60 -11.32
C ALA A 156 -22.92 22.17 -12.11
N ARG A 157 -21.74 21.54 -12.01
CA ARG A 157 -20.55 21.87 -12.81
C ARG A 157 -20.53 21.23 -14.20
N GLY A 158 -21.62 20.58 -14.61
CA GLY A 158 -21.76 19.95 -15.92
C GLY A 158 -21.01 18.63 -16.05
N TYR A 159 -20.78 17.91 -14.94
CA TYR A 159 -20.19 16.58 -14.99
C TYR A 159 -21.16 15.57 -15.63
N ARG A 160 -20.78 14.95 -16.76
CA ARG A 160 -21.62 14.01 -17.53
C ARG A 160 -20.97 12.63 -17.77
N GLY A 161 -19.98 12.25 -16.95
CA GLY A 161 -19.22 11.00 -17.14
C GLY A 161 -17.88 11.19 -17.88
N GLY A 162 -17.17 10.10 -18.16
CA GLY A 162 -15.77 10.11 -18.59
C GLY A 162 -15.47 10.33 -20.06
N GLU A 163 -16.45 10.12 -20.95
CA GLU A 163 -16.23 10.23 -22.38
C GLU A 163 -16.02 11.69 -22.82
N GLY A 164 -15.03 11.92 -23.69
CA GLY A 164 -14.75 13.25 -24.24
C GLY A 164 -14.12 14.26 -23.27
N ARG A 165 -13.69 13.85 -22.06
CA ARG A 165 -13.07 14.75 -21.08
C ARG A 165 -11.58 14.96 -21.33
N THR A 166 -11.13 16.19 -21.11
CA THR A 166 -9.71 16.56 -21.05
C THR A 166 -9.17 16.43 -19.63
N LYS A 167 -7.88 16.08 -19.48
CA LYS A 167 -7.21 16.03 -18.18
C LYS A 167 -6.47 17.33 -17.90
N TYR A 168 -6.65 17.87 -16.70
CA TYR A 168 -5.91 19.04 -16.22
C TYR A 168 -4.50 18.65 -15.72
N ARG A 169 -4.41 17.59 -14.92
CA ARG A 169 -3.12 17.03 -14.48
C ARG A 169 -2.66 16.00 -15.49
N VAL A 170 -1.59 16.34 -16.20
CA VAL A 170 -0.93 15.44 -17.15
C VAL A 170 0.52 15.29 -16.73
N HIS A 171 0.99 14.04 -16.70
CA HIS A 171 2.39 13.74 -16.44
C HIS A 171 3.15 13.82 -17.76
N PHE A 172 4.09 14.75 -17.85
CA PHE A 172 4.98 14.88 -19.00
C PHE A 172 6.22 14.03 -18.79
N TRP A 173 6.51 13.17 -19.77
CA TRP A 173 7.72 12.37 -19.80
C TRP A 173 8.95 13.27 -19.88
N ARG A 174 9.92 13.06 -18.98
CA ARG A 174 11.18 13.80 -18.94
C ARG A 174 12.35 12.89 -19.28
N LEU A 175 13.49 13.47 -19.63
CA LEU A 175 14.73 12.73 -19.89
C LEU A 175 15.17 11.85 -18.71
N LYS A 176 14.86 12.27 -17.48
CA LYS A 176 15.09 11.47 -16.27
C LYS A 176 14.29 10.17 -16.27
N ASP A 177 13.09 10.17 -16.84
CA ASP A 177 12.22 8.99 -16.91
C ASP A 177 12.78 8.00 -17.93
N THR A 178 13.25 8.51 -19.09
CA THR A 178 13.96 7.67 -20.07
C THR A 178 15.21 7.05 -19.47
N LEU A 179 16.03 7.84 -18.77
CA LEU A 179 17.25 7.36 -18.14
C LEU A 179 16.95 6.29 -17.08
N ALA A 180 15.93 6.51 -16.24
CA ALA A 180 15.50 5.56 -15.23
C ALA A 180 14.98 4.26 -15.86
N CYS A 181 14.17 4.33 -16.93
CA CYS A 181 13.69 3.16 -17.64
C CYS A 181 14.84 2.37 -18.29
N VAL A 182 15.79 3.05 -18.95
CA VAL A 182 16.95 2.39 -19.55
C VAL A 182 17.82 1.73 -18.49
N ALA A 183 18.10 2.42 -17.37
CA ALA A 183 18.86 1.85 -16.26
C ALA A 183 18.15 0.62 -15.66
N PHE A 184 16.83 0.67 -15.53
CA PHE A 184 16.03 -0.45 -15.02
C PHE A 184 16.06 -1.66 -15.96
N VAL A 185 15.87 -1.45 -17.28
CA VAL A 185 15.95 -2.52 -18.29
C VAL A 185 17.37 -3.11 -18.38
N PHE A 186 18.39 -2.27 -18.27
CA PHE A 186 19.78 -2.72 -18.26
C PHE A 186 20.08 -3.59 -17.03
N LEU A 187 19.69 -3.13 -15.84
CA LEU A 187 19.83 -3.89 -14.60
C LEU A 187 19.09 -5.24 -14.67
N THR A 188 17.84 -5.26 -15.14
CA THR A 188 17.06 -6.50 -15.25
C THR A 188 17.68 -7.48 -16.26
N THR A 189 18.20 -6.98 -17.38
CA THR A 189 18.89 -7.81 -18.38
C THR A 189 20.16 -8.44 -17.81
N ILE A 190 20.97 -7.66 -17.07
CA ILE A 190 22.15 -8.19 -16.37
C ILE A 190 21.74 -9.27 -15.36
N LEU A 191 20.70 -9.02 -14.57
CA LEU A 191 20.21 -10.00 -13.59
C LEU A 191 19.69 -11.28 -14.25
N LEU A 192 19.02 -11.19 -15.40
CA LEU A 192 18.59 -12.36 -16.17
C LEU A 192 19.77 -13.13 -16.74
N TYR A 193 20.80 -12.43 -17.23
CA TYR A 193 22.01 -13.07 -17.72
C TYR A 193 22.76 -13.82 -16.60
N LEU A 194 22.95 -13.16 -15.44
CA LEU A 194 23.57 -13.75 -14.25
C LEU A 194 22.76 -14.87 -13.62
N ARG A 195 21.43 -14.90 -13.83
CA ARG A 195 20.56 -15.98 -13.36
C ARG A 195 20.64 -17.22 -14.26
N ASN A 196 20.84 -17.01 -15.57
CA ASN A 196 20.88 -18.10 -16.55
C ASN A 196 22.26 -18.76 -16.66
N TRP A 197 23.31 -18.10 -16.15
CA TRP A 197 24.63 -18.67 -15.91
C TRP A 197 24.72 -19.29 -14.51
#